data_AF-A0A0P9MX58-F1
#
_entry.id   AF-A0A0P9MX58-F1
#
_cell.length_a   1.000
_cell.length_b   1.000
_cell.length_c   1.000
_cell.angle_alpha   90.00
_cell.angle_beta   90.00
_cell.angle_gamma   90.00
#
_symmetry.space_group_name_H-M   'P 1'
#
loop_
_entity.id
_entity.type
_entity.pdbx_description
1 polymer ?
#
loop_
_entity_poly.entity_id
_entity_poly.type
_entity_poly.pdbx_seq_one_letter_code
_entity_poly.pdbx_strand_id
1 'polypeptide(L)'
;MSRISFQDEQPSELDVFPGGSHEKVATAICSYVADDQNSRVVGLDGEFGSGKSSILKMLDLKLRGLESKYKVWFFDCEQNYQGSIKSNFIELFTEELVETAGTDERIKKRTA
;
A
#
# COMPACT_ATOMS: atom_id res chain seq x y z
N MET A 1 -33.51 -23.19 -0.68
CA MET A 1 -32.76 -22.33 0.26
C MET A 1 -31.87 -21.42 -0.57
N SER A 2 -32.06 -20.11 -0.53
CA SER A 2 -31.12 -19.18 -1.15
C SER A 2 -29.82 -19.18 -0.34
N ARG A 3 -28.69 -19.42 -1.01
CA ARG A 3 -27.36 -19.21 -0.43
C ARG A 3 -27.17 -17.71 -0.26
N ILE A 4 -27.04 -17.25 0.98
CA ILE A 4 -26.57 -15.90 1.28
C ILE A 4 -25.06 -15.92 1.06
N SER A 5 -24.57 -15.09 0.15
CA SER A 5 -23.14 -14.82 -0.02
C SER A 5 -22.81 -13.47 0.60
N PHE A 6 -21.92 -13.45 1.58
CA PHE A 6 -21.36 -12.21 2.10
C PHE A 6 -20.29 -11.70 1.13
N GLN A 7 -20.22 -10.38 0.98
CA GLN A 7 -19.13 -9.71 0.27
C GLN A 7 -17.89 -9.76 1.16
N ASP A 8 -16.74 -10.00 0.55
CA ASP A 8 -15.45 -9.89 1.24
C ASP A 8 -15.11 -8.40 1.41
N GLU A 9 -14.67 -8.00 2.60
CA GLU A 9 -14.27 -6.62 2.90
C GLU A 9 -12.79 -6.35 2.57
N GLN A 10 -12.12 -7.28 1.90
CA GLN A 10 -10.76 -7.07 1.44
C GLN A 10 -10.67 -5.92 0.42
N PRO A 11 -9.61 -5.09 0.50
CA PRO A 11 -9.33 -4.08 -0.51
C PRO A 11 -9.29 -4.67 -1.92
N SER A 12 -10.05 -4.09 -2.84
CA SER A 12 -10.11 -4.57 -4.22
C SER A 12 -8.86 -4.16 -5.00
N GLU A 13 -8.38 -5.08 -5.83
CA GLU A 13 -7.31 -4.83 -6.81
C GLU A 13 -7.81 -4.20 -8.12
N LEU A 14 -9.13 -4.22 -8.34
CA LEU A 14 -9.78 -3.71 -9.54
C LEU A 14 -10.86 -2.69 -9.18
N ASP A 15 -10.94 -1.60 -9.94
CA ASP A 15 -12.09 -0.71 -9.91
C ASP A 15 -13.23 -1.28 -10.76
N VAL A 16 -14.29 -1.73 -10.10
CA VAL A 16 -15.49 -2.31 -10.72
C VAL A 16 -16.55 -1.25 -11.04
N PHE A 17 -16.31 0.01 -10.66
CA PHE A 17 -17.26 1.08 -10.94
C PHE A 17 -17.05 1.62 -12.37
N PRO A 18 -18.12 1.84 -13.14
CA PRO A 18 -18.02 2.30 -14.53
C PRO A 18 -17.23 3.62 -14.70
N GLY A 19 -17.18 4.45 -13.65
CA GLY A 19 -16.46 5.71 -13.66
C GLY A 19 -14.94 5.59 -13.49
N GLY A 20 -14.43 4.44 -13.03
CA GLY A 20 -13.00 4.20 -12.80
C GLY A 20 -12.37 5.21 -11.83
N SER A 21 -13.14 5.73 -10.86
CA SER A 21 -12.69 6.83 -10.01
C SER A 21 -11.54 6.44 -9.10
N HIS A 22 -11.58 5.23 -8.53
CA HIS A 22 -10.52 4.75 -7.64
C HIS A 22 -9.23 4.53 -8.44
N GLU A 23 -9.34 3.94 -9.62
CA GLU A 23 -8.21 3.69 -10.52
C GLU A 23 -7.56 4.99 -11.01
N LYS A 24 -8.37 6.03 -11.30
CA LYS A 24 -7.89 7.36 -11.66
C LYS A 24 -7.11 8.01 -10.52
N VAL A 25 -7.61 7.93 -9.28
CA VAL A 25 -6.93 8.47 -8.11
C VAL A 25 -5.61 7.73 -7.86
N ALA A 26 -5.62 6.39 -7.89
CA ALA A 26 -4.40 5.59 -7.74
C ALA A 26 -3.36 5.92 -8.81
N THR A 27 -3.79 6.13 -10.06
CA THR A 27 -2.90 6.53 -11.17
C THR A 27 -2.32 7.94 -10.94
N ALA A 28 -3.13 8.90 -10.50
CA ALA A 28 -2.67 10.25 -10.22
C ALA A 28 -1.62 10.27 -9.09
N ILE A 29 -1.85 9.52 -8.00
CA ILE A 29 -0.89 9.39 -6.90
C ILE A 29 0.40 8.74 -7.38
N CYS A 30 0.32 7.67 -8.18
CA CYS A 30 1.49 6.98 -8.74
C CYS A 30 2.36 7.95 -9.55
N SER A 31 1.75 8.70 -10.49
CA SER A 31 2.47 9.70 -11.30
C SER A 31 3.08 10.81 -10.45
N TYR A 32 2.39 11.25 -9.40
CA TYR A 32 2.89 12.28 -8.48
C TYR A 32 4.12 11.80 -7.70
N VAL A 33 4.06 10.57 -7.16
CA VAL A 33 5.16 9.95 -6.39
C VAL A 33 6.35 9.55 -7.28
N ALA A 34 6.11 9.26 -8.56
CA ALA A 34 7.17 8.90 -9.51
C ALA A 34 8.05 10.09 -9.93
N ASP A 35 7.59 11.32 -9.72
CA ASP A 35 8.37 12.52 -10.00
C ASP A 35 9.16 12.97 -8.75
N ASP A 36 10.49 12.88 -8.85
CA ASP A 36 11.42 13.20 -7.76
C ASP A 36 11.39 14.66 -7.30
N GLN A 37 10.75 15.57 -8.05
CA GLN A 37 10.57 16.98 -7.66
C GLN A 37 9.37 17.22 -6.75
N ASN A 38 8.46 16.25 -6.62
CA ASN A 38 7.23 16.41 -5.86
C ASN A 38 7.43 16.16 -4.36
N SER A 39 6.45 16.61 -3.57
CA SER A 39 6.35 16.23 -2.16
C SER A 39 6.18 14.71 -2.03
N ARG A 40 6.80 14.12 -1.02
CA ARG A 40 6.69 12.67 -0.76
C ARG A 40 5.56 12.30 0.20
N VAL A 41 4.74 13.26 0.60
CA VAL A 41 3.60 13.05 1.49
C VAL A 41 2.31 13.33 0.74
N VAL A 42 1.42 12.34 0.69
CA VAL A 42 0.10 12.41 0.07
C VAL A 42 -0.95 12.04 1.11
N GLY A 43 -1.91 12.94 1.34
CA GLY A 43 -3.09 12.65 2.16
C GLY A 43 -4.21 12.13 1.27
N LEU A 44 -4.81 11.00 1.64
CA LEU A 44 -6.02 10.46 0.99
C LEU A 44 -7.18 10.54 1.98
N ASP A 45 -8.04 11.52 1.77
CA ASP A 45 -9.20 11.77 2.63
C ASP A 45 -10.50 11.21 2.03
N GLY A 46 -11.46 10.89 2.89
CA GLY A 46 -12.78 10.42 2.51
C GLY A 46 -13.49 9.65 3.62
N GLU A 47 -14.80 9.42 3.45
CA GLU A 47 -15.64 8.74 4.45
C GLU A 47 -15.27 7.26 4.67
N PHE A 48 -15.65 6.70 5.82
CA PHE A 48 -15.51 5.25 6.05
C PHE A 48 -16.27 4.46 4.97
N GLY A 49 -15.63 3.42 4.43
CA GLY A 49 -16.21 2.64 3.33
C GLY A 49 -16.10 3.27 1.92
N SER A 50 -15.47 4.44 1.76
CA SER A 50 -15.35 5.10 0.44
C SER A 50 -14.39 4.41 -0.55
N GLY A 51 -13.71 3.34 -0.13
CA GLY A 51 -12.75 2.59 -0.97
C GLY A 51 -11.30 3.07 -0.88
N LYS A 52 -10.93 3.85 0.14
CA LYS A 52 -9.54 4.32 0.35
C LYS A 52 -8.54 3.17 0.36
N SER A 53 -8.80 2.09 1.10
CA SER A 53 -7.90 0.92 1.15
C SER A 53 -7.75 0.26 -0.23
N SER A 54 -8.82 0.19 -1.03
CA SER A 54 -8.76 -0.31 -2.41
C SER A 54 -7.90 0.60 -3.30
N ILE A 55 -8.00 1.93 -3.16
CA ILE A 55 -7.11 2.86 -3.87
C ILE A 55 -5.64 2.57 -3.52
N LEU A 56 -5.32 2.39 -2.23
CA LEU A 56 -3.94 2.10 -1.81
C LEU A 56 -3.46 0.75 -2.37
N LYS A 57 -4.34 -0.26 -2.45
CA LYS A 57 -4.04 -1.57 -3.06
C LYS A 57 -3.78 -1.45 -4.57
N MET A 58 -4.57 -0.68 -5.30
CA MET A 58 -4.34 -0.38 -6.72
C MET A 58 -3.03 0.41 -6.92
N LEU A 59 -2.73 1.36 -6.02
CA LEU A 59 -1.49 2.13 -6.05
C LEU A 59 -0.26 1.23 -5.84
N ASP A 60 -0.31 0.27 -4.91
CA ASP A 60 0.73 -0.72 -4.69
C ASP A 60 1.06 -1.50 -5.98
N LEU A 61 0.05 -2.02 -6.66
CA LEU A 61 0.22 -2.73 -7.94
C LEU A 61 0.88 -1.85 -9.01
N LYS A 62 0.47 -0.58 -9.09
CA LYS A 62 1.05 0.39 -10.05
C LYS A 62 2.51 0.69 -9.74
N LEU A 63 2.85 0.96 -8.49
CA LEU A 63 4.22 1.27 -8.06
C LEU A 63 5.17 0.08 -8.27
N ARG A 64 4.72 -1.15 -7.97
CA ARG A 64 5.49 -2.37 -8.24
C ARG A 64 5.74 -2.60 -9.73
N GLY A 65 4.82 -2.14 -10.58
CA GLY A 65 4.99 -2.16 -12.04
C GLY A 65 6.10 -1.22 -12.55
N LEU A 66 6.54 -0.24 -11.76
CA LEU A 66 7.59 0.70 -12.13
C LEU A 66 8.99 0.15 -11.77
N GLU A 67 9.58 -0.58 -12.72
CA GLU A 67 11.02 -0.90 -12.82
C GLU A 67 11.71 -1.38 -11.52
N SER A 68 11.01 -2.11 -10.65
CA SER A 68 11.54 -2.62 -9.37
C SER A 68 12.17 -1.57 -8.45
N LYS A 69 11.87 -0.28 -8.67
CA LYS A 69 12.45 0.85 -7.92
C LYS A 69 11.74 1.06 -6.58
N TYR A 70 10.51 0.58 -6.48
CA TYR A 70 9.64 0.79 -5.32
C TYR A 70 9.42 -0.52 -4.57
N LYS A 71 9.58 -0.46 -3.24
CA LYS A 71 9.00 -1.41 -2.30
C LYS A 71 7.88 -0.69 -1.55
N VAL A 72 6.75 -1.35 -1.41
CA VAL A 72 5.56 -0.81 -0.75
C VAL A 72 5.27 -1.69 0.45
N TRP A 73 5.08 -1.06 1.61
CA TRP A 73 4.70 -1.69 2.85
C TRP A 73 3.47 -0.99 3.39
N PHE A 74 2.50 -1.79 3.85
CA PHE A 74 1.24 -1.30 4.41
C PHE A 74 1.28 -1.40 5.93
N PHE A 75 0.95 -0.29 6.60
CA PHE A 75 0.80 -0.24 8.04
C PHE A 75 -0.62 0.19 8.39
N ASP A 76 -1.43 -0.74 8.91
CA ASP A 76 -2.79 -0.47 9.36
C ASP A 76 -2.77 0.02 10.82
N CYS A 77 -3.04 1.31 11.03
CA CYS A 77 -3.03 1.90 12.36
C CYS A 77 -4.15 1.37 13.28
N GLU A 78 -5.28 0.93 12.74
CA GLU A 78 -6.44 0.47 13.52
C GLU A 78 -6.21 -0.95 14.04
N GLN A 79 -5.73 -1.85 13.17
CA GLN A 79 -5.41 -3.22 13.56
C GLN A 79 -4.22 -3.28 14.52
N ASN A 80 -3.28 -2.36 14.40
CA ASN A 80 -2.08 -2.29 15.23
C ASN A 80 -2.23 -1.35 16.44
N TYR A 81 -3.46 -1.03 16.85
CA TYR A 81 -3.71 -0.23 18.04
C TYR A 81 -3.62 -1.09 19.32
N GLN A 82 -2.40 -1.47 19.72
CA GLN A 82 -2.13 -2.12 21.00
C GLN A 82 -1.18 -1.27 21.85
N GLY A 83 -1.74 -0.31 22.59
CA GLY A 83 -1.00 0.56 23.52
C GLY A 83 -0.28 1.74 22.85
N SER A 84 0.61 1.49 21.88
CA SER A 84 1.39 2.55 21.22
C SER A 84 1.60 2.26 19.73
N ILE A 85 0.94 3.06 18.87
CA ILE A 85 1.13 3.01 17.40
C ILE A 85 2.61 3.19 17.04
N LYS A 86 3.33 4.08 17.74
CA LYS A 86 4.75 4.32 17.47
C LYS A 86 5.60 3.09 17.72
N SER A 87 5.34 2.38 18.82
CA SER A 87 6.11 1.18 19.18
C SER A 87 5.83 0.07 18.17
N ASN A 88 4.56 -0.18 17.86
CA ASN A 88 4.17 -1.21 16.88
C ASN A 88 4.68 -0.90 15.48
N PHE A 89 4.67 0.37 15.07
CA PHE A 89 5.24 0.79 13.78
C PHE A 89 6.73 0.44 13.71
N ILE A 90 7.50 0.78 14.74
CA ILE A 90 8.95 0.51 14.75
C ILE A 90 9.22 -0.99 14.70
N GLU A 91 8.50 -1.78 15.48
CA GLU A 91 8.64 -3.23 15.53
C GLU A 91 8.33 -3.87 14.16
N LEU A 92 7.12 -3.67 13.64
CA LEU A 92 6.67 -4.26 12.38
C LEU A 92 7.49 -3.77 11.18
N PHE A 93 7.88 -2.50 11.16
CA PHE A 93 8.73 -1.99 10.09
C PHE A 93 10.14 -2.58 10.16
N THR A 94 10.67 -2.80 11.36
CA THR A 94 11.97 -3.45 11.53
C THR A 94 11.93 -4.89 11.03
N GLU A 95 10.88 -5.64 11.36
CA GLU A 95 10.66 -7.00 10.86
C GLU A 95 10.61 -7.03 9.33
N GLU A 96 9.78 -6.19 8.72
CA GLU A 96 9.69 -6.05 7.26
C GLU A 96 11.06 -5.74 6.62
N LEU A 97 11.85 -4.82 7.23
CA LEU A 97 13.17 -4.48 6.71
C LEU A 97 14.15 -5.64 6.82
N VAL A 98 14.15 -6.39 7.93
CA VAL A 98 15.04 -7.55 8.10
C VAL A 98 14.72 -8.64 7.08
N GLU A 99 13.43 -8.93 6.88
CA GLU A 99 12.98 -9.93 5.90
C GLU A 99 13.31 -9.53 4.45
N THR A 100 13.09 -8.25 4.11
CA THR A 100 13.25 -7.77 2.72
C THR A 100 14.65 -7.30 2.36
N ALA A 101 15.51 -6.93 3.33
CA ALA A 101 16.90 -6.54 3.10
C ALA A 101 17.88 -7.73 3.25
N GLY A 102 17.59 -8.70 4.13
CA GLY A 102 18.41 -9.90 4.31
C GLY A 102 18.41 -10.84 3.10
N THR A 103 17.42 -10.69 2.23
CA THR A 103 17.20 -11.49 1.01
C THR A 103 17.63 -10.78 -0.28
N ASP A 104 18.01 -9.49 -0.22
CA ASP A 104 18.43 -8.74 -1.41
C ASP A 104 19.90 -9.07 -1.76
N GLU A 105 20.11 -9.94 -2.75
CA GLU A 105 21.46 -10.36 -3.20
C GLU A 105 22.34 -9.19 -3.67
N ARG A 106 21.74 -8.05 -4.03
CA ARG A 106 22.45 -6.82 -4.39
C ARG A 106 23.17 -6.18 -3.19
N ILE A 107 22.66 -6.35 -1.98
CA ILE A 107 23.28 -5.86 -0.74
C ILE A 107 24.43 -6.77 -0.32
N LYS A 108 24.26 -8.11 -0.43
CA LYS A 108 25.31 -9.09 -0.12
C LYS A 108 26.58 -8.92 -0.97
N LYS A 109 26.46 -8.41 -2.20
CA LYS A 109 27.61 -8.16 -3.09
C LYS A 109 28.41 -6.88 -2.80
N ARG A 110 27.93 -5.96 -1.95
CA ARG A 110 28.67 -4.73 -1.58
C ARG A 110 29.50 -4.89 -0.31
N THR A 111 29.29 -5.98 0.43
CA THR A 111 30.00 -6.31 1.68
C THR A 111 30.94 -7.52 1.54
N ALA A 112 31.13 -8.04 0.32
CA ALA A 112 32.08 -9.09 -0.01
C ALA A 112 33.30 -8.53 -0.77
#